data_AF-A0A1E1XNZ1-F1
#
_entry.id   AF-A0A1E1XNZ1-F1
#
_cell.length_a   1.000
_cell.length_b   1.000
_cell.length_c   1.000
_cell.angle_alpha   90.00
_cell.angle_beta   90.00
_cell.angle_gamma   90.00
#
_symmetry.space_group_name_H-M   'P 1'
#
loop_
_entity.id
_entity.type
_entity.pdbx_description
1 polymer ?
#
loop_
_entity_poly.entity_id
_entity_poly.type
_entity_poly.pdbx_seq_one_letter_code
_entity_poly.pdbx_strand_id
1 'polypeptide(L)'
;SVRKGGVGLVHLFIRQIVSRFIFLRDQNDPFLCTFVQVRLRNALPEFLVSCSDKRTTAVRGFWREVVTAFNMLKVRFSLDYLSYVSRKKLCKDLLDVMLPAPVYRQLGCGGPRQGVLKRVKRMPVNPNVKSFFFKLHTNTLPVKTWLEQKGIFVPWTVNCMLYKKPETVEHVFIECWDPVFHWDILQR
;
A
#
# COMPACT_ATOMS: atom_id res chain seq x y z
N SER A 1 -0.71 1.70 6.57
CA SER A 1 -1.84 2.17 7.40
C SER A 1 -2.26 3.59 6.99
N VAL A 2 -3.56 3.87 6.99
CA VAL A 2 -4.15 5.20 6.65
C VAL A 2 -3.59 6.32 7.53
N ARG A 3 -3.31 6.05 8.81
CA ARG A 3 -2.67 7.03 9.72
C ARG A 3 -1.24 7.41 9.31
N LYS A 4 -0.54 6.51 8.62
CA LYS A 4 0.78 6.77 8.01
C LYS A 4 0.67 7.34 6.58
N GLY A 5 -0.52 7.77 6.14
CA GLY A 5 -0.72 8.35 4.81
C GLY A 5 -0.89 7.33 3.68
N GLY A 6 -1.11 6.04 3.96
CA GLY A 6 -1.45 5.06 2.91
C GLY A 6 -2.93 5.11 2.49
N VAL A 7 -3.23 4.65 1.28
CA VAL A 7 -4.60 4.56 0.72
C VAL A 7 -5.51 3.50 1.38
N GLY A 8 -5.02 2.78 2.39
CA GLY A 8 -5.83 1.75 3.07
C GLY A 8 -6.06 0.48 2.25
N LEU A 9 -5.42 0.38 1.08
CA LEU A 9 -5.46 -0.82 0.24
C LEU A 9 -4.91 -2.01 1.00
N VAL A 10 -5.66 -3.10 0.94
CA VAL A 10 -5.32 -4.36 1.59
C VAL A 10 -4.55 -5.20 0.59
N HIS A 11 -3.28 -5.49 0.89
CA HIS A 11 -2.48 -6.36 0.03
C HIS A 11 -2.89 -7.83 0.27
N LEU A 12 -3.73 -8.38 -0.63
CA LEU A 12 -4.33 -9.70 -0.48
C LEU A 12 -3.28 -10.80 -0.27
N PHE A 13 -2.18 -10.74 -1.00
CA PHE A 13 -1.06 -11.68 -0.85
C PHE A 13 -0.44 -11.64 0.55
N ILE A 14 -0.29 -10.45 1.15
CA ILE A 14 0.26 -10.32 2.52
C ILE A 14 -0.73 -10.87 3.53
N ARG A 15 -2.03 -10.60 3.34
CA ARG A 15 -3.06 -11.24 4.17
C ARG A 15 -3.03 -12.75 4.06
N GLN A 16 -2.83 -13.30 2.87
CA GLN A 16 -2.78 -14.74 2.66
C GLN A 16 -1.60 -15.33 3.41
N ILE A 17 -0.38 -14.79 3.26
CA ILE A 17 0.81 -15.24 4.01
C ILE A 17 0.53 -15.25 5.51
N VAL A 18 0.06 -14.11 6.05
CA VAL A 18 -0.22 -14.00 7.48
C VAL A 18 -1.31 -14.96 7.91
N SER A 19 -2.36 -15.15 7.11
CA SER A 19 -3.43 -16.10 7.42
C SER A 19 -2.94 -17.54 7.48
N ARG A 20 -2.08 -17.96 6.54
CA ARG A 20 -1.52 -19.32 6.51
C ARG A 20 -0.56 -19.58 7.68
N PHE A 21 0.25 -18.59 8.03
CA PHE A 21 1.13 -18.69 9.19
C PHE A 21 0.35 -18.73 10.50
N ILE A 22 -0.62 -17.83 10.69
CA ILE A 22 -1.46 -17.81 11.89
C ILE A 22 -2.29 -19.08 12.01
N PHE A 23 -2.77 -19.63 10.88
CA PHE A 23 -3.35 -20.97 10.85
C PHE A 23 -2.35 -21.97 11.44
N LEU A 24 -1.16 -22.13 10.86
CA LEU A 24 -0.16 -23.09 11.34
C LEU A 24 0.17 -22.95 12.83
N ARG A 25 0.38 -21.73 13.31
CA ARG A 25 0.82 -21.44 14.68
C ARG A 25 -0.29 -21.68 15.72
N ASP A 26 -1.51 -21.26 15.41
CA ASP A 26 -2.63 -21.29 16.35
C ASP A 26 -3.55 -22.53 16.12
N GLN A 27 -3.03 -23.59 15.48
CA GLN A 27 -3.77 -24.85 15.35
C GLN A 27 -3.89 -25.54 16.70
N ASN A 28 -5.14 -25.76 17.13
CA ASN A 28 -5.46 -26.49 18.37
C ASN A 28 -6.24 -27.79 18.11
N ASP A 29 -6.66 -28.03 16.88
CA ASP A 29 -7.38 -29.26 16.54
C ASP A 29 -6.42 -30.46 16.57
N PRO A 30 -6.69 -31.50 17.39
CA PRO A 30 -5.78 -32.62 17.58
C PRO A 30 -5.45 -33.37 16.28
N PHE A 31 -6.43 -33.49 15.38
CA PHE A 31 -6.24 -34.15 14.09
C PHE A 31 -5.31 -33.34 13.19
N LEU A 32 -5.56 -32.04 13.05
CA LEU A 32 -4.73 -31.14 12.24
C LEU A 32 -3.30 -31.00 12.81
N CYS A 33 -3.14 -30.94 14.13
CA CYS A 33 -1.83 -30.93 14.77
C CYS A 33 -1.04 -32.20 14.46
N THR A 34 -1.67 -33.37 14.58
CA THR A 34 -1.05 -34.66 14.21
C THR A 34 -0.68 -34.69 12.73
N PHE A 35 -1.57 -34.20 11.86
CA PHE A 35 -1.30 -34.12 10.42
C PHE A 35 -0.09 -33.23 10.13
N VAL A 36 -0.02 -32.04 10.74
CA VAL A 36 1.09 -31.11 10.61
C VAL A 36 2.40 -31.75 11.08
N GLN A 37 2.41 -32.37 12.26
CA GLN A 37 3.59 -33.03 12.84
C GLN A 37 4.08 -34.22 12.02
N VAL A 38 3.19 -34.96 11.36
CA VAL A 38 3.59 -36.07 10.50
C VAL A 38 4.03 -35.54 9.14
N ARG A 39 3.22 -34.72 8.48
CA ARG A 39 3.42 -34.33 7.07
C ARG A 39 4.42 -33.21 6.86
N LEU A 40 4.49 -32.24 7.77
CA LEU A 40 5.29 -31.03 7.58
C LEU A 40 6.64 -31.03 8.32
N ARG A 41 6.93 -32.04 9.15
CA ARG A 41 8.19 -32.10 9.92
C ARG A 41 9.44 -31.89 9.04
N ASN A 42 9.48 -32.52 7.86
CA ASN A 42 10.64 -32.50 6.98
C ASN A 42 10.77 -31.14 6.27
N ALA A 43 9.64 -30.45 6.10
CA ALA A 43 9.60 -29.15 5.45
C ALA A 43 9.83 -27.99 6.44
N LEU A 44 9.51 -28.18 7.73
CA LEU A 44 9.57 -27.18 8.79
C LEU A 44 10.23 -27.75 10.08
N PRO A 45 11.45 -28.30 10.01
CA PRO A 45 12.08 -29.00 11.13
C PRO A 45 12.39 -28.07 12.32
N GLU A 46 12.56 -26.78 12.06
CA GLU A 46 12.87 -25.78 13.09
C GLU A 46 11.63 -25.28 13.85
N PHE A 47 10.43 -25.60 13.35
CA PHE A 47 9.17 -25.22 13.97
C PHE A 47 8.44 -26.41 14.59
N LEU A 48 8.65 -27.62 14.05
CA LEU A 48 7.94 -28.83 14.45
C LEU A 48 8.92 -29.88 14.99
N VAL A 49 8.67 -30.32 16.23
CA VAL A 49 9.34 -31.47 16.82
C VAL A 49 8.40 -32.68 16.72
N SER A 50 8.86 -33.79 16.14
CA SER A 50 8.07 -35.01 15.93
C SER A 50 8.94 -36.25 16.12
N CYS A 51 8.44 -37.25 16.86
CA CYS A 51 9.15 -38.51 17.14
C CYS A 51 8.87 -39.62 16.12
N SER A 52 8.00 -39.40 15.13
CA SER A 52 7.77 -40.40 14.08
C SER A 52 9.00 -40.47 13.17
N ASP A 53 9.26 -41.59 12.48
CA ASP A 53 10.35 -41.71 11.49
C ASP A 53 9.87 -42.06 10.06
N LYS A 54 8.60 -41.76 9.76
CA LYS A 54 8.00 -42.08 8.47
C LYS A 54 8.35 -41.01 7.43
N ARG A 55 8.95 -41.43 6.30
CA ARG A 55 9.16 -40.58 5.12
C ARG A 55 7.81 -40.06 4.62
N THR A 56 7.68 -38.75 4.45
CA THR A 56 6.44 -38.12 4.02
C THR A 56 6.45 -37.76 2.54
N THR A 57 5.28 -37.87 1.92
CA THR A 57 5.05 -37.47 0.54
C THR A 57 5.16 -35.95 0.38
N ALA A 58 5.46 -35.51 -0.85
CA ALA A 58 5.62 -34.10 -1.18
C ALA A 58 4.43 -33.25 -0.74
N VAL A 59 4.71 -32.10 -0.09
CA VAL A 59 3.70 -31.15 0.37
C VAL A 59 3.07 -30.44 -0.83
N ARG A 60 1.74 -30.52 -0.98
CA ARG A 60 0.98 -29.97 -2.11
C ARG A 60 -0.22 -29.13 -1.65
N GLY A 61 -0.76 -28.32 -2.57
CA GLY A 61 -1.96 -27.51 -2.36
C GLY A 61 -1.82 -26.53 -1.18
N PHE A 62 -2.86 -26.45 -0.36
CA PHE A 62 -2.92 -25.56 0.81
C PHE A 62 -1.71 -25.70 1.74
N TRP A 63 -1.24 -26.92 1.99
CA TRP A 63 -0.10 -27.16 2.87
C TRP A 63 1.21 -26.61 2.29
N ARG A 64 1.34 -26.57 0.97
CA ARG A 64 2.49 -25.93 0.31
C ARG A 64 2.46 -24.43 0.53
N GLU A 65 1.27 -23.81 0.48
CA GLU A 65 1.12 -22.38 0.82
C GLU A 65 1.53 -22.10 2.27
N VAL A 66 1.16 -22.98 3.21
CA VAL A 66 1.54 -22.87 4.63
C VAL A 66 3.05 -22.91 4.81
N VAL A 67 3.72 -23.91 4.23
CA VAL A 67 5.19 -24.02 4.29
C VAL A 67 5.86 -22.80 3.65
N THR A 68 5.37 -22.38 2.47
CA THR A 68 5.93 -21.22 1.76
C THR A 68 5.75 -19.94 2.56
N ALA A 69 4.59 -19.73 3.18
CA ALA A 69 4.31 -18.58 4.04
C ALA A 69 5.22 -18.55 5.26
N PHE A 70 5.44 -19.69 5.92
CA PHE A 70 6.36 -19.79 7.04
C PHE A 70 7.79 -19.45 6.63
N ASN A 71 8.32 -20.08 5.57
CA ASN A 71 9.68 -19.83 5.09
C ASN A 71 9.89 -18.37 4.71
N MET A 72 8.88 -17.74 4.10
CA MET A 72 8.92 -16.33 3.75
C MET A 72 8.99 -15.40 4.97
N LEU A 73 8.28 -15.73 6.05
CA LEU A 73 8.29 -14.97 7.30
C LEU A 73 9.57 -15.18 8.09
N LYS A 74 10.05 -16.42 8.19
CA LYS A 74 11.26 -16.79 8.92
C LYS A 74 12.51 -16.05 8.43
N VAL A 75 12.61 -15.80 7.12
CA VAL A 75 13.74 -15.02 6.56
C VAL A 75 13.70 -13.54 7.00
N ARG A 76 12.54 -13.04 7.42
CA ARG A 76 12.32 -11.60 7.73
C ARG A 76 12.14 -11.31 9.22
N PHE A 77 11.77 -12.31 10.01
CA PHE A 77 11.45 -12.16 11.42
C PHE A 77 12.02 -13.32 12.23
N SER A 78 12.44 -13.05 13.47
CA SER A 78 12.84 -14.11 14.40
C SER A 78 11.66 -15.00 14.78
N LEU A 79 11.95 -16.26 15.12
CA LEU A 79 10.93 -17.21 15.59
C LEU A 79 10.26 -16.72 16.88
N ASP A 80 11.02 -16.11 17.79
CA ASP A 80 10.49 -15.50 19.03
C ASP A 80 9.50 -14.37 18.75
N TYR A 81 9.73 -13.58 17.69
CA TYR A 81 8.77 -12.58 17.29
C TYR A 81 7.48 -13.22 16.74
N LEU A 82 7.65 -14.24 15.90
CA LEU A 82 6.56 -14.94 15.22
C LEU A 82 5.66 -15.73 16.18
N SER A 83 6.18 -16.21 17.31
CA SER A 83 5.40 -16.95 18.32
C SER A 83 4.36 -16.06 19.02
N TYR A 84 4.67 -14.80 19.33
CA TYR A 84 3.78 -13.92 20.12
C TYR A 84 3.06 -12.82 19.30
N VAL A 85 3.48 -12.53 18.08
CA VAL A 85 2.90 -11.41 17.30
C VAL A 85 1.42 -11.60 16.98
N SER A 86 0.61 -10.55 17.12
CA SER A 86 -0.79 -10.59 16.68
C SER A 86 -0.93 -10.53 15.16
N ARG A 87 -1.98 -11.16 14.61
CA ARG A 87 -2.32 -11.12 13.17
C ARG A 87 -2.28 -9.69 12.58
N LYS A 88 -2.85 -8.71 13.30
CA LYS A 88 -2.91 -7.30 12.85
C LYS A 88 -1.53 -6.66 12.79
N LYS A 89 -0.69 -6.92 13.80
CA LYS A 89 0.67 -6.38 13.88
C LYS A 89 1.56 -7.01 12.81
N LEU A 90 1.51 -8.33 12.65
CA LEU A 90 2.28 -9.05 11.63
C LEU A 90 1.95 -8.57 10.21
N CYS A 91 0.67 -8.37 9.86
CA CYS A 91 0.28 -7.79 8.57
C CYS A 91 0.92 -6.42 8.32
N LYS A 92 0.96 -5.57 9.34
CA LYS A 92 1.49 -4.20 9.22
C LYS A 92 3.00 -4.21 9.05
N ASP A 93 3.68 -5.04 9.82
CA ASP A 93 5.14 -5.08 9.82
C ASP A 93 5.66 -5.79 8.56
N LEU A 94 4.97 -6.84 8.10
CA LEU A 94 5.27 -7.45 6.80
C LEU A 94 5.06 -6.48 5.63
N LEU A 95 4.02 -5.63 5.67
CA LEU A 95 3.83 -4.55 4.70
C LEU A 95 5.00 -3.57 4.68
N ASP A 96 5.46 -3.15 5.86
CA ASP A 96 6.55 -2.18 5.99
C ASP A 96 7.91 -2.80 5.55
N VAL A 97 8.10 -4.12 5.65
CA VAL A 97 9.31 -4.84 5.18
C VAL A 97 9.27 -5.15 3.68
N MET A 98 8.12 -5.57 3.14
CA MET A 98 8.01 -6.04 1.76
C MET A 98 7.81 -4.94 0.72
N LEU A 99 7.15 -3.86 1.10
CA LEU A 99 6.80 -2.79 0.17
C LEU A 99 7.64 -1.57 0.51
N PRO A 100 8.29 -0.94 -0.49
CA PRO A 100 9.00 0.31 -0.25
C PRO A 100 8.03 1.35 0.31
N ALA A 101 8.58 2.32 1.06
CA ALA A 101 7.81 3.47 1.48
C ALA A 101 7.13 4.06 0.23
N PRO A 102 5.78 4.12 0.17
CA PRO A 102 5.11 4.51 -1.05
C PRO A 102 5.60 5.89 -1.49
N VAL A 103 5.96 6.05 -2.76
CA VAL A 103 6.59 7.27 -3.30
C VAL A 103 5.76 8.54 -3.00
N TYR A 104 4.43 8.42 -2.94
CA TYR A 104 3.54 9.52 -2.54
C TYR A 104 3.67 9.95 -1.06
N ARG A 105 4.41 9.23 -0.22
CA ARG A 105 4.79 9.66 1.15
C ARG A 105 6.12 10.42 1.19
N GLN A 106 6.94 10.34 0.14
CA GLN A 106 8.24 11.01 0.09
C GLN A 106 8.12 12.51 -0.21
N LEU A 107 7.07 12.92 -0.94
CA LEU A 107 6.80 14.32 -1.32
C LEU A 107 6.29 15.22 -0.18
N GLY A 108 6.55 14.88 1.09
CA GLY A 108 6.07 15.68 2.23
C GLY A 108 6.77 15.36 3.54
N CYS A 109 8.07 15.07 3.49
CA CYS A 109 8.88 14.74 4.67
C CYS A 109 9.33 15.98 5.45
N GLY A 110 8.38 16.80 5.87
CA GLY A 110 8.60 17.69 7.00
C GLY A 110 7.36 17.67 7.89
N GLY A 111 7.52 17.70 9.20
CA GLY A 111 6.48 18.10 10.15
C GLY A 111 5.16 17.28 10.27
N PRO A 112 4.59 17.17 11.49
CA PRO A 112 3.28 16.55 11.75
C PRO A 112 2.09 17.17 10.99
N ARG A 113 2.26 18.37 10.40
CA ARG A 113 1.23 19.14 9.68
C ARG A 113 1.34 19.11 8.15
N GLN A 114 2.35 18.48 7.54
CA GLN A 114 2.67 18.71 6.11
C GLN A 114 2.25 17.57 5.15
N GLY A 115 1.60 16.52 5.66
CA GLY A 115 1.05 15.47 4.80
C GLY A 115 -0.17 15.99 4.01
N VAL A 116 0.04 16.48 2.79
CA VAL A 116 -1.01 17.00 1.89
C VAL A 116 -2.19 16.03 1.80
N LEU A 117 -1.94 14.73 1.64
CA LEU A 117 -2.98 13.71 1.58
C LEU A 117 -3.83 13.64 2.86
N LYS A 118 -3.21 13.78 4.05
CA LYS A 118 -3.94 13.77 5.33
C LYS A 118 -4.83 15.01 5.47
N ARG A 119 -4.33 16.16 5.04
CA ARG A 119 -5.08 17.43 5.05
C ARG A 119 -6.27 17.35 4.10
N VAL A 120 -6.03 16.98 2.85
CA VAL A 120 -7.08 16.83 1.82
C VAL A 120 -8.12 15.79 2.24
N LYS A 121 -7.70 14.68 2.85
CA LYS A 121 -8.65 13.67 3.38
C LYS A 121 -9.59 14.24 4.45
N ARG A 122 -9.13 15.19 5.27
CA ARG A 122 -9.92 15.86 6.31
C ARG A 122 -10.74 17.04 5.82
N MET A 123 -10.53 17.53 4.59
CA MET A 123 -11.31 18.65 4.06
C MET A 123 -12.80 18.26 3.95
N PRO A 124 -13.72 19.16 4.34
CA PRO A 124 -15.17 18.95 4.26
C PRO A 124 -15.68 19.18 2.83
N VAL A 125 -15.08 18.45 1.88
CA VAL A 125 -15.43 18.49 0.45
C VAL A 125 -15.81 17.08 -0.03
N ASN A 126 -16.58 17.00 -1.11
CA ASN A 126 -16.98 15.73 -1.72
C ASN A 126 -15.72 14.85 -2.00
N PRO A 127 -15.73 13.54 -1.65
CA PRO A 127 -14.64 12.64 -1.99
C PRO A 127 -14.17 12.71 -3.46
N ASN A 128 -15.08 12.92 -4.41
CA ASN A 128 -14.77 12.97 -5.84
C ASN A 128 -13.84 14.14 -6.19
N VAL A 129 -13.92 15.25 -5.46
CA VAL A 129 -13.10 16.45 -5.71
C VAL A 129 -11.80 16.46 -4.92
N LYS A 130 -11.59 15.54 -3.98
CA LYS A 130 -10.35 15.48 -3.17
C LYS A 130 -9.10 15.28 -4.03
N SER A 131 -9.22 14.59 -5.16
CA SER A 131 -8.13 14.44 -6.13
C SER A 131 -7.66 15.78 -6.70
N PHE A 132 -8.58 16.72 -6.95
CA PHE A 132 -8.26 18.06 -7.40
C PHE A 132 -7.43 18.83 -6.35
N PHE A 133 -7.91 18.89 -5.11
CA PHE A 133 -7.20 19.57 -4.01
C PHE A 133 -5.84 18.94 -3.71
N PHE A 134 -5.73 17.61 -3.85
CA PHE A 134 -4.44 16.94 -3.72
C PHE A 134 -3.46 17.45 -4.79
N LYS A 135 -3.87 17.41 -6.07
CA LYS A 135 -3.04 17.89 -7.19
C LYS A 135 -2.68 19.37 -7.07
N LEU A 136 -3.62 20.20 -6.61
CA LEU A 136 -3.39 21.62 -6.37
C LEU A 136 -2.28 21.83 -5.32
N HIS A 137 -2.41 21.18 -4.16
CA HIS A 137 -1.44 21.31 -3.07
C HIS A 137 -0.07 20.66 -3.35
N THR A 138 0.02 19.73 -4.29
CA THR A 138 1.29 19.12 -4.72
C THR A 138 1.89 19.78 -5.96
N ASN A 139 1.27 20.85 -6.48
CA ASN A 139 1.64 21.49 -7.74
C ASN A 139 1.75 20.49 -8.91
N THR A 140 0.78 19.57 -9.00
CA THR A 140 0.64 18.57 -10.05
C THR A 140 -0.71 18.67 -10.74
N LEU A 141 -1.29 19.87 -10.78
CA LEU A 141 -2.44 20.12 -11.64
C LEU A 141 -1.96 20.12 -13.10
N PRO A 142 -2.70 19.48 -14.01
CA PRO A 142 -2.30 19.33 -15.40
C PRO A 142 -2.58 20.63 -16.20
N VAL A 143 -2.06 21.76 -15.74
CA VAL A 143 -2.02 23.01 -16.50
C VAL A 143 -0.99 22.90 -17.62
N LYS A 144 -1.14 23.65 -18.72
CA LYS A 144 -0.27 23.50 -19.90
C LYS A 144 1.21 23.63 -19.60
N THR A 145 1.61 24.58 -18.75
CA THR A 145 3.02 24.75 -18.35
C THR A 145 3.56 23.53 -17.61
N TRP A 146 2.76 22.90 -16.76
CA TRP A 146 3.13 21.67 -16.05
C TRP A 146 3.24 20.48 -17.02
N LEU A 147 2.33 20.37 -17.99
CA LEU A 147 2.37 19.31 -19.01
C LEU A 147 3.63 19.40 -19.85
N GLU A 148 3.99 20.59 -20.32
CA GLU A 148 5.23 20.84 -21.07
C GLU A 148 6.47 20.47 -20.24
N GLN A 149 6.53 20.89 -18.97
CA GLN A 149 7.61 20.52 -18.05
C GLN A 149 7.75 19.00 -17.84
N LYS A 150 6.68 18.23 -18.04
CA LYS A 150 6.69 16.76 -17.95
C LYS A 150 6.91 16.06 -19.29
N GLY A 151 7.16 16.83 -20.36
CA GLY A 151 7.33 16.30 -21.72
C GLY A 151 6.04 15.72 -22.29
N ILE A 152 4.88 16.11 -21.75
CA ILE A 152 3.57 15.73 -22.30
C ILE A 152 3.23 16.72 -23.40
N PHE A 153 2.80 16.21 -24.55
CA PHE A 153 2.44 17.05 -25.69
C PHE A 153 1.29 18.01 -25.34
N VAL A 154 1.54 19.31 -25.55
CA VAL A 154 0.54 20.38 -25.41
C VAL A 154 0.27 20.96 -26.79
N PRO A 155 -0.97 20.88 -27.31
CA PRO A 155 -1.31 21.47 -28.59
C PRO A 155 -1.15 22.99 -28.60
N TRP A 156 -0.66 23.53 -29.74
CA TRP A 156 -0.57 24.95 -30.07
C TRP A 156 0.43 25.77 -29.25
N THR A 157 0.11 26.06 -27.99
CA THR A 157 0.90 26.93 -27.12
C THR A 157 0.61 26.63 -25.66
N VAL A 158 1.59 26.86 -24.80
CA VAL A 158 1.42 26.83 -23.34
C VAL A 158 0.72 28.07 -22.78
N ASN A 159 0.48 29.07 -23.62
CA ASN A 159 -0.18 30.30 -23.21
C ASN A 159 -1.70 30.12 -23.11
N CYS A 160 -2.30 30.84 -22.15
CA CYS A 160 -3.73 31.02 -22.06
C CYS A 160 -4.24 31.73 -23.32
N MET A 161 -5.39 31.28 -23.82
CA MET A 161 -5.98 31.83 -25.04
C MET A 161 -6.48 33.27 -24.87
N LEU A 162 -6.95 33.62 -23.66
CA LEU A 162 -7.50 34.93 -23.33
C LEU A 162 -6.42 35.99 -23.12
N TYR A 163 -5.44 35.72 -22.24
CA TYR A 163 -4.46 36.72 -21.81
C TYR A 163 -3.08 36.59 -22.47
N LYS A 164 -2.86 35.55 -23.29
CA LYS A 164 -1.58 35.27 -23.98
C LYS A 164 -0.37 35.17 -23.04
N LYS A 165 -0.60 34.83 -21.77
CA LYS A 165 0.42 34.55 -20.74
C LYS A 165 0.54 33.04 -20.51
N PRO A 166 1.68 32.53 -20.03
CA PRO A 166 1.85 31.11 -19.73
C PRO A 166 0.78 30.64 -18.74
N GLU A 167 0.12 29.52 -19.05
CA GLU A 167 -0.94 28.97 -18.22
C GLU A 167 -0.36 28.22 -17.03
N THR A 168 -0.03 28.97 -15.97
CA THR A 168 0.38 28.44 -14.67
C THR A 168 -0.83 28.22 -13.75
N VAL A 169 -0.62 27.57 -12.61
CA VAL A 169 -1.66 27.40 -11.59
C VAL A 169 -2.15 28.77 -11.08
N GLU A 170 -1.24 29.70 -10.82
CA GLU A 170 -1.59 31.06 -10.37
C GLU A 170 -2.39 31.79 -11.44
N HIS A 171 -1.94 31.71 -12.69
CA HIS A 171 -2.64 32.35 -13.81
C HIS A 171 -4.07 31.84 -13.91
N VAL A 172 -4.26 30.52 -13.94
CA VAL A 172 -5.58 29.89 -14.09
C VAL A 172 -6.53 30.28 -12.95
N PHE A 173 -6.09 30.26 -11.69
CA PHE A 173 -7.01 30.46 -10.55
C PHE A 173 -7.17 31.91 -10.06
N ILE A 174 -6.20 32.79 -10.33
CA ILE A 174 -6.16 34.15 -9.76
C ILE A 174 -6.27 35.21 -10.84
N GLU A 175 -5.51 35.06 -11.93
CA GLU A 175 -5.32 36.12 -12.92
C GLU A 175 -6.25 36.02 -14.12
N CYS A 176 -6.88 34.85 -14.33
CA CYS A 176 -7.63 34.53 -15.52
C CYS A 176 -9.11 34.28 -15.21
N TRP A 177 -9.98 34.64 -16.15
CA TRP A 177 -11.41 34.29 -16.14
C TRP A 177 -11.72 32.95 -16.85
N ASP A 178 -10.70 32.27 -17.38
CA ASP A 178 -10.79 30.93 -17.96
C ASP A 178 -10.95 29.73 -16.98
N PRO A 179 -10.84 29.84 -15.64
CA PRO A 179 -10.92 28.66 -14.78
C PRO A 179 -12.33 28.06 -14.68
N VAL A 180 -13.31 28.53 -15.44
CA VAL A 180 -14.66 27.93 -15.51
C VAL A 180 -14.56 26.41 -15.73
N PHE A 181 -13.64 25.95 -16.59
CA PHE A 181 -13.40 24.52 -16.83
C PHE A 181 -12.83 23.76 -15.61
N HIS A 182 -12.06 24.41 -14.75
CA HIS A 182 -11.54 23.81 -13.52
C HIS A 182 -12.55 23.86 -12.37
N TRP A 183 -13.38 24.90 -12.31
CA TRP A 183 -14.46 25.01 -11.33
C TRP A 183 -15.63 24.05 -11.61
N ASP A 184 -15.89 23.70 -12.87
CA ASP A 184 -16.90 22.68 -13.24
C ASP A 184 -16.63 21.33 -12.56
N ILE A 185 -15.35 20.99 -12.33
CA ILE A 185 -14.95 19.78 -11.60
C ILE A 185 -15.47 19.79 -10.15
N LEU A 186 -15.67 20.97 -9.55
CA LEU A 186 -16.20 21.10 -8.19
C LEU A 186 -17.73 21.00 -8.12
N GLN A 187 -18.41 21.06 -9.27
CA GLN A 187 -19.87 20.91 -9.36
C GLN A 187 -20.33 19.46 -9.59
N ARG A 188 -19.41 18.53 -9.87
CA ARG A 188 -19.67 17.09 -10.10
C ARG A 188 -19.37 16.23 -8.87
#